data_AF-A0A8J7YWJ2-F1
#
_entry.id   AF-A0A8J7YWJ2-F1
#
_cell.length_a   1.000
_cell.length_b   1.000
_cell.length_c   1.000
_cell.angle_alpha   90.00
_cell.angle_beta   90.00
_cell.angle_gamma   90.00
#
_symmetry.space_group_name_H-M   'P 1'
#
loop_
_entity.id
_entity.type
_entity.pdbx_description
1 polymer ?
#
loop_
_entity_poly.entity_id
_entity_poly.type
_entity_poly.pdbx_seq_one_letter_code
_entity_poly.pdbx_strand_id
1 'polypeptide(L)'
;MSRTFDCFLGFGCLFLSTCSLFVVGKGNCAVTIRMALITELIVAIAIAFLWSANEKPVGVWVTMYRLGLFIGAIQTVIVISRIVNALQGIQC
;
A
#
# COMPACT_ATOMS: atom_id res chain seq x y z
N MET A 1 -1.77 24.43 3.07
CA MET A 1 -2.58 23.57 2.19
C MET A 1 -1.86 22.30 1.73
N SER A 2 -0.52 22.23 1.71
CA SER A 2 0.20 21.02 1.24
C SER A 2 -0.01 19.77 2.11
N ARG A 3 0.01 19.88 3.45
CA ARG A 3 -0.05 18.70 4.34
C ARG A 3 -1.35 17.89 4.24
N THR A 4 -2.48 18.59 4.21
CA THR A 4 -3.79 17.95 4.06
C THR A 4 -3.87 17.21 2.73
N PHE A 5 -3.38 17.85 1.67
CA PHE A 5 -3.33 17.28 0.34
C PHE A 5 -2.41 16.04 0.29
N ASP A 6 -1.21 16.11 0.87
CA ASP A 6 -0.26 15.00 0.95
C ASP A 6 -0.83 13.82 1.73
N CYS A 7 -1.50 14.07 2.86
CA CYS A 7 -2.19 13.01 3.60
C CYS A 7 -3.35 12.41 2.80
N PHE A 8 -4.17 13.22 2.14
CA PHE A 8 -5.25 12.72 1.28
C PHE A 8 -4.71 11.88 0.12
N LEU A 9 -3.60 12.29 -0.49
CA LEU A 9 -2.92 11.51 -1.53
C LEU A 9 -2.37 10.21 -0.99
N GLY A 10 -1.70 10.24 0.17
CA GLY A 10 -1.18 9.05 0.83
C GLY A 10 -2.28 8.03 1.13
N PHE A 11 -3.40 8.47 1.72
CA PHE A 11 -4.55 7.59 1.97
C PHE A 11 -5.24 7.13 0.68
N GLY A 12 -5.31 7.98 -0.35
CA GLY A 12 -5.81 7.61 -1.67
C GLY A 12 -4.97 6.50 -2.31
N CYS A 13 -3.65 6.58 -2.21
CA CYS A 13 -2.73 5.54 -2.66
C CYS A 13 -2.92 4.23 -1.86
N LEU A 14 -3.04 4.29 -0.53
CA LEU A 14 -3.33 3.10 0.29
C LEU A 14 -4.67 2.45 -0.09
N PHE A 15 -5.68 3.25 -0.44
CA PHE A 15 -6.97 2.75 -0.93
C PHE A 15 -6.81 2.06 -2.30
N LEU A 16 -6.12 2.69 -3.25
CA LEU A 16 -5.81 2.10 -4.56
C LEU A 16 -5.03 0.78 -4.47
N SER A 17 -4.05 0.72 -3.57
CA SER A 17 -3.30 -0.50 -3.23
C SER A 17 -4.21 -1.62 -2.72
N THR A 18 -5.19 -1.27 -1.87
CA THR A 18 -6.18 -2.24 -1.41
C THR A 18 -7.02 -2.77 -2.57
N CYS A 19 -7.45 -1.91 -3.49
CA CYS A 19 -8.23 -2.32 -4.66
C CYS A 19 -7.43 -3.24 -5.59
N SER A 20 -6.14 -2.97 -5.84
CA SER A 20 -5.32 -3.81 -6.71
C SER A 20 -5.14 -5.24 -6.17
N LEU A 21 -5.16 -5.43 -4.85
CA LEU A 21 -5.14 -6.75 -4.20
C LEU A 21 -6.38 -7.60 -4.50
N PHE A 22 -7.55 -6.99 -4.77
CA PHE A 22 -8.80 -7.71 -5.05
C PHE A 22 -9.03 -8.00 -6.54
N VAL A 23 -8.31 -7.31 -7.44
CA VAL A 23 -8.51 -7.42 -8.89
C VAL A 23 -7.79 -8.64 -9.49
N VAL A 24 -6.96 -9.36 -8.74
CA VAL A 24 -6.26 -10.54 -9.22
C VAL A 24 -7.21 -11.75 -9.31
N GLY A 25 -7.70 -12.01 -10.53
CA GLY A 25 -8.46 -13.21 -10.88
C GLY A 25 -7.57 -14.45 -10.98
N LYS A 26 -8.14 -15.62 -10.67
CA LYS A 26 -7.51 -16.94 -10.79
C LYS A 26 -7.03 -17.18 -12.23
N GLY A 27 -5.83 -17.72 -12.39
CA GLY A 27 -5.37 -18.34 -13.63
C GLY A 27 -3.93 -18.04 -14.03
N ASN A 28 -3.30 -16.97 -13.53
CA ASN A 28 -1.93 -16.59 -13.92
C ASN A 28 -1.05 -16.14 -12.74
N CYS A 29 -0.12 -16.99 -12.31
CA CYS A 29 0.87 -16.66 -11.27
C CYS A 29 1.71 -15.44 -11.62
N ALA A 30 2.12 -15.30 -12.89
CA ALA A 30 2.91 -14.17 -13.36
C ALA A 30 2.16 -12.82 -13.23
N VAL A 31 0.85 -12.83 -13.50
CA VAL A 31 -0.01 -11.65 -13.34
C VAL A 31 -0.18 -11.33 -11.85
N THR A 32 -0.35 -12.36 -11.01
CA THR A 32 -0.46 -12.20 -9.55
C THR A 32 0.78 -11.54 -8.96
N ILE A 33 1.98 -12.01 -9.33
CA ILE A 33 3.25 -11.44 -8.87
C ILE A 33 3.40 -9.99 -9.38
N ARG A 34 3.07 -9.73 -10.65
CA ARG A 34 3.16 -8.37 -11.21
C ARG A 34 2.22 -7.39 -10.51
N MET A 35 1.00 -7.79 -10.21
CA MET A 35 0.02 -6.96 -9.50
C MET A 35 0.42 -6.76 -8.04
N ALA A 36 1.01 -7.77 -7.40
CA ALA A 36 1.56 -7.66 -6.05
C ALA A 36 2.71 -6.63 -6.00
N LEU A 37 3.63 -6.65 -6.98
CA LEU A 37 4.71 -5.66 -7.08
C LEU A 37 4.20 -4.23 -7.34
N ILE A 38 3.20 -4.07 -8.21
CA ILE A 38 2.57 -2.76 -8.45
C ILE A 38 1.91 -2.23 -7.17
N THR A 39 1.25 -3.10 -6.42
CA THR A 39 0.63 -2.77 -5.14
C THR A 39 1.68 -2.21 -4.17
N GLU A 40 2.82 -2.90 -4.03
CA GLU A 40 3.90 -2.48 -3.13
C GLU A 40 4.50 -1.12 -3.53
N LEU A 41 4.63 -0.87 -4.83
CA LEU A 41 5.08 0.43 -5.34
C LEU A 41 4.11 1.55 -4.94
N ILE A 42 2.80 1.31 -5.03
CA ILE A 42 1.77 2.28 -4.62
C ILE A 42 1.84 2.53 -3.11
N VAL A 43 2.08 1.49 -2.30
CA VAL A 43 2.29 1.63 -0.84
C VAL A 43 3.52 2.47 -0.54
N ALA A 44 4.64 2.24 -1.22
CA ALA A 44 5.86 3.03 -1.04
C ALA A 44 5.63 4.51 -1.37
N ILE A 45 4.91 4.79 -2.46
CA ILE A 45 4.50 6.16 -2.83
C ILE A 45 3.61 6.78 -1.75
N ALA A 46 2.64 6.02 -1.23
CA ALA A 46 1.77 6.48 -0.15
C ALA A 46 2.56 6.89 1.10
N ILE A 47 3.55 6.07 1.49
CA ILE A 47 4.41 6.33 2.64
C ILE A 47 5.26 7.58 2.41
N ALA A 48 5.78 7.80 1.19
CA ALA A 48 6.54 9.01 0.87
C ALA A 48 5.70 10.28 1.06
N PHE A 49 4.45 10.28 0.59
CA PHE A 49 3.53 11.41 0.81
C PHE A 49 3.19 11.60 2.29
N LEU A 50 2.93 10.52 3.02
CA LEU A 50 2.68 10.58 4.46
C LEU A 50 3.90 11.12 5.23
N TRP A 51 5.11 10.78 4.80
CA TRP A 51 6.35 11.30 5.39
C TRP A 51 6.52 12.80 5.12
N SER A 52 6.29 13.26 3.88
CA SER A 52 6.23 14.70 3.54
C SER A 52 5.26 15.46 4.45
N ALA A 53 4.07 14.88 4.70
CA ALA A 53 3.09 15.48 5.60
C ALA A 53 3.56 15.55 7.07
N ASN A 54 4.51 14.71 7.48
CA ASN A 54 5.00 14.56 8.86
C ASN A 54 6.27 15.39 9.17
N GLU A 55 6.81 16.19 8.24
CA GLU A 55 8.01 17.02 8.49
C GLU A 55 7.90 17.99 9.68
N LYS A 56 6.67 18.31 10.13
CA LYS A 56 6.42 18.98 11.41
C LYS A 56 5.25 18.28 12.13
N PRO A 57 5.52 17.35 13.06
CA PRO A 57 4.49 16.52 13.68
C PRO A 57 3.62 17.34 14.64
N VAL A 58 2.41 17.70 14.23
CA VAL A 58 1.44 18.44 15.07
C VAL A 58 0.09 17.74 15.07
N GLY A 59 -0.36 17.29 16.25
CA GLY A 59 -1.73 16.81 16.48
C GLY A 59 -2.16 15.68 15.53
N VAL A 60 -3.27 15.91 14.83
CA VAL A 60 -3.99 14.93 13.98
C VAL A 60 -3.10 14.34 12.87
N TRP A 61 -2.16 15.13 12.32
CA TRP A 61 -1.29 14.70 11.23
C TRP A 61 -0.35 13.56 11.63
N VAL A 62 0.09 13.54 12.90
CA VAL A 62 0.95 12.48 13.45
C VAL A 62 0.17 11.18 13.58
N THR A 63 -1.08 11.27 14.04
CA THR A 63 -1.96 10.10 14.13
C THR A 63 -2.25 9.53 12.75
N MET A 64 -2.52 10.40 11.77
CA MET A 64 -2.71 10.01 10.37
C MET A 64 -1.47 9.33 9.78
N TYR A 65 -0.28 9.88 10.00
CA TYR A 65 0.98 9.26 9.58
C TYR A 65 1.17 7.86 10.18
N ARG A 66 0.98 7.72 11.49
CA ARG A 66 1.11 6.43 12.20
C ARG A 66 0.10 5.40 11.71
N LEU A 67 -1.15 5.81 11.50
CA LEU A 67 -2.20 4.95 10.98
C LEU A 67 -1.89 4.51 9.53
N GLY A 68 -1.42 5.44 8.70
CA GLY A 68 -1.01 5.14 7.32
C GLY A 68 0.16 4.17 7.25
N LEU A 69 1.19 4.34 8.10
CA LEU A 69 2.29 3.38 8.22
C LEU A 69 1.80 1.99 8.66
N PHE A 70 0.89 1.93 9.63
CA PHE A 70 0.32 0.66 10.11
C PHE A 70 -0.44 -0.07 9.01
N ILE A 71 -1.29 0.65 8.25
CA ILE A 71 -2.03 0.10 7.11
C ILE A 71 -1.05 -0.37 6.02
N GLY A 72 -0.06 0.46 5.68
CA GLY A 72 0.97 0.11 4.71
C GLY A 72 1.72 -1.16 5.09
N ALA A 73 2.14 -1.30 6.35
CA ALA A 73 2.82 -2.49 6.84
C ALA A 73 1.94 -3.76 6.72
N ILE A 74 0.64 -3.66 7.04
CA ILE A 74 -0.30 -4.79 6.86
C ILE A 74 -0.40 -5.15 5.37
N GLN A 75 -0.52 -4.16 4.49
CA GLN A 75 -0.58 -4.39 3.05
C GLN A 75 0.66 -5.10 2.53
N THR A 76 1.86 -4.66 2.94
CA THR A 76 3.12 -5.32 2.59
C THR A 76 3.15 -6.78 3.02
N VAL A 77 2.69 -7.11 4.23
CA VAL A 77 2.62 -8.51 4.70
C VAL A 77 1.67 -9.35 3.82
N ILE A 78 0.52 -8.78 3.42
CA ILE A 78 -0.44 -9.46 2.54
C ILE A 78 0.17 -9.67 1.14
N VAL A 79 0.84 -8.65 0.59
CA VAL A 79 1.52 -8.71 -0.71
C VAL A 79 2.61 -9.79 -0.72
N ILE A 80 3.46 -9.83 0.29
CA ILE A 80 4.50 -10.87 0.43
C ILE A 80 3.86 -12.25 0.50
N SER A 81 2.79 -12.41 1.28
CA SER A 81 2.07 -13.69 1.39
C SER A 81 1.53 -14.14 0.04
N ARG A 82 0.98 -13.22 -0.76
CA ARG A 82 0.49 -13.49 -2.13
C ARG A 82 1.62 -13.90 -3.08
N ILE A 83 2.77 -13.24 -3.01
CA ILE A 83 3.94 -13.58 -3.83
C ILE A 83 4.45 -14.97 -3.48
N VAL A 84 4.59 -15.29 -2.19
CA VAL A 84 5.03 -16.62 -1.73
C VAL A 84 4.07 -17.71 -2.20
N ASN A 85 2.75 -17.50 -2.05
CA ASN A 85 1.75 -18.46 -2.51
C ASN A 85 1.83 -18.67 -4.04
N ALA A 86 1.95 -17.58 -4.81
CA ALA A 86 2.09 -17.64 -6.26
C ALA A 86 3.38 -18.37 -6.70
N LEU A 87 4.49 -18.19 -5.97
CA LEU A 87 5.74 -18.91 -6.21
C LEU A 87 5.64 -20.40 -5.88
N GLN A 88 4.83 -20.76 -4.89
CA GLN A 88 4.52 -22.14 -4.53
C GLN A 88 3.51 -22.80 -5.49
N GLY A 89 2.96 -22.06 -6.46
CA GLY A 89 1.91 -22.54 -7.36
C GLY A 89 0.54 -22.71 -6.67
N ILE A 90 0.39 -22.18 -5.46
CA ILE A 90 -0.83 -22.25 -4.66
C ILE A 90 -1.60 -20.94 -4.87
N GLN A 91 -2.88 -21.03 -5.26
CA GLN A 91 -3.75 -19.86 -5.48
C GLN A 91 -3.25 -18.90 -6.59
N CYS A 92 -2.66 -19.47 -7.63
CA CYS A 92 -2.93 -19.01 -8.99
C CYS A 92 -4.27 -19.64 -9.43
#